data_AF-A0A1C5HCT6-F1
#
_entry.id   AF-A0A1C5HCT6-F1
#
_cell.length_a   1.000
_cell.length_b   1.000
_cell.length_c   1.000
_cell.angle_alpha   90.00
_cell.angle_beta   90.00
_cell.angle_gamma   90.00
#
_symmetry.space_group_name_H-M   'P 1'
#
loop_
_entity.id
_entity.type
_entity.pdbx_description
1 polymer ?
#
loop_
_entity_poly.entity_id
_entity_poly.type
_entity_poly.pdbx_seq_one_letter_code
_entity_poly.pdbx_strand_id
1 'polypeptide(L)' 'MNTTTVPTRVLDLVLVGTGEDIAALTAIARHAGALIFRSAPTATDDGRQRVFLRLHLHHR' A
#
# COMPACT_ATOMS: atom_id res chain seq x y z
N MET A 1 -8.72 -26.45 4.02
CA MET A 1 -9.31 -25.43 4.92
C MET A 1 -8.51 -24.15 4.70
N ASN A 2 -9.08 -23.15 4.01
CA ASN A 2 -8.36 -21.93 3.62
C ASN A 2 -8.56 -20.90 4.74
N THR A 3 -7.59 -20.72 5.62
CA THR A 3 -7.68 -19.74 6.70
C THR A 3 -7.51 -18.34 6.13
N THR A 4 -8.61 -17.66 5.79
CA THR A 4 -8.59 -16.22 5.57
C THR A 4 -8.21 -15.55 6.88
N THR A 5 -6.94 -15.13 6.98
CA THR A 5 -6.47 -14.27 8.06
C THR A 5 -7.23 -12.95 8.01
N VAL A 6 -8.08 -12.73 9.01
CA VAL A 6 -8.77 -11.44 9.16
C VAL A 6 -7.71 -10.41 9.57
N PRO A 7 -7.63 -9.23 8.91
CA PRO A 7 -6.68 -8.19 9.30
C PRO A 7 -6.98 -7.71 10.72
N THR A 8 -5.93 -7.59 11.53
CA THR A 8 -6.04 -7.03 12.88
C THR A 8 -6.27 -5.52 12.81
N ARG A 9 -5.68 -4.85 11.82
CA ARG A 9 -5.86 -3.42 11.57
C ARG A 9 -5.83 -3.13 10.06
N VAL A 10 -6.60 -2.13 9.65
CA VAL A 10 -6.60 -1.61 8.28
C VAL A 10 -6.16 -0.15 8.31
N LEU A 11 -5.25 0.22 7.43
CA LEU A 11 -4.78 1.59 7.26
C LEU A 11 -4.97 2.02 5.80
N ASP A 12 -5.72 3.10 5.60
CA ASP A 12 -5.93 3.73 4.29
C ASP A 12 -5.02 4.95 4.17
N LEU A 13 -4.21 4.98 3.11
CA LEU A 13 -3.20 6.00 2.87
C LEU A 13 -3.32 6.58 1.46
N VAL A 14 -2.94 7.85 1.33
CA VAL A 14 -2.68 8.49 0.03
C VAL A 14 -1.19 8.75 -0.07
N LEU A 15 -0.54 8.17 -1.06
CA LEU A 15 0.87 8.44 -1.34
C LEU A 15 0.98 9.31 -2.57
N VAL A 16 1.77 10.38 -2.48
CA VAL A 16 2.15 11.25 -3.60
C VAL A 16 3.66 11.25 -3.71
N GLY A 17 4.19 10.74 -4.80
CA GLY A 17 5.63 10.56 -4.99
C GLY A 17 5.97 10.10 -6.40
N THR A 18 7.24 9.80 -6.63
CA THR A 18 7.69 9.15 -7.85
C THR A 18 7.24 7.70 -7.92
N GLY A 19 7.40 7.06 -9.08
CA GLY A 19 7.20 5.62 -9.20
C GLY A 19 8.13 4.81 -8.29
N GLU A 20 9.33 5.33 -8.01
CA GLU A 20 10.32 4.74 -7.11
C GLU A 20 9.86 4.80 -5.65
N ASP A 21 9.34 5.95 -5.20
CA ASP A 21 8.77 6.11 -3.84
C ASP A 21 7.62 5.12 -3.59
N ILE A 22 6.74 4.98 -4.60
CA ILE A 22 5.61 4.04 -4.55
C ILE A 22 6.09 2.59 -4.48
N ALA A 23 7.13 2.24 -5.25
CA ALA A 23 7.72 0.90 -5.22
C ALA A 23 8.38 0.59 -3.88
N ALA A 24 9.15 1.54 -3.33
CA ALA A 24 9.82 1.42 -2.05
C ALA A 24 8.83 1.21 -0.90
N LEU A 25 7.76 2.01 -0.82
CA LEU A 25 6.74 1.84 0.22
C LEU A 25 6.02 0.50 0.10
N THR A 26 5.73 0.07 -1.14
CA THR A 26 5.13 -1.25 -1.40
C THR A 26 6.02 -2.37 -0.88
N ALA A 27 7.34 -2.27 -1.08
CA ALA A 27 8.30 -3.25 -0.58
C ALA A 27 8.37 -3.27 0.96
N ILE A 28 8.42 -2.10 1.60
CA ILE A 28 8.43 -1.97 3.07
C ILE A 28 7.17 -2.60 3.68
N ALA A 29 5.99 -2.26 3.17
CA ALA A 29 4.74 -2.77 3.71
C ALA A 29 4.60 -4.29 3.53
N ARG A 30 5.08 -4.85 2.39
CA ARG A 30 5.14 -6.30 2.20
C ARG A 30 6.10 -6.97 3.18
N HIS A 31 7.28 -6.38 3.38
CA HIS A 31 8.27 -6.89 4.34
C HIS A 31 7.73 -6.89 5.77
N ALA A 32 6.94 -5.89 6.13
CA ALA A 32 6.24 -5.81 7.41
C ALA A 32 5.06 -6.80 7.55
N GLY A 33 4.78 -7.63 6.53
CA GLY A 33 3.70 -8.62 6.56
C GLY A 33 2.32 -8.05 6.23
N ALA A 34 2.23 -6.84 5.67
CA ALA A 34 0.96 -6.25 5.26
C ALA A 34 0.49 -6.80 3.91
N LEU A 35 -0.80 -7.14 3.80
CA LEU A 35 -1.45 -7.27 2.49
C LEU A 35 -1.76 -5.87 1.97
N ILE A 36 -1.44 -5.61 0.70
CA ILE A 36 -1.53 -4.26 0.11
C ILE A 36 -2.51 -4.29 -1.05
N PHE A 37 -3.50 -3.42 -1.00
CA PHE A 37 -4.35 -3.08 -2.14
C PHE A 37 -3.99 -1.68 -2.61
N ARG A 38 -3.79 -1.49 -3.91
CA ARG A 38 -3.33 -0.23 -4.49
C ARG A 38 -4.16 0.14 -5.71
N SER A 39 -4.52 1.42 -5.83
CA SER A 39 -5.11 1.97 -7.05
C SER A 39 -4.10 2.02 -8.22
N ALA A 40 -4.58 2.24 -9.43
CA ALA A 40 -3.71 2.69 -10.51
C ALA A 40 -3.07 4.05 -10.14
N PRO A 41 -1.82 4.33 -10.55
CA PRO A 41 -1.21 5.65 -10.40
C PRO A 41 -1.97 6.69 -11.21
N THR A 42 -2.19 7.86 -10.62
CA THR A 42 -2.72 9.04 -11.31
C THR A 42 -1.65 10.13 -11.30
N ALA A 43 -1.41 10.80 -12.43
CA ALA A 43 -0.47 11.91 -12.48
C ALA A 43 -0.96 13.08 -11.61
N THR A 44 -0.01 13.83 -11.04
CA THR A 44 -0.25 15.12 -10.39
C THR A 44 0.38 16.25 -11.22
N ASP A 45 -0.04 17.49 -10.97
CA ASP A 45 0.36 18.66 -11.77
C ASP A 45 1.87 18.97 -11.71
N ASP A 46 2.56 18.44 -10.70
CA ASP A 46 4.00 18.58 -10.48
C ASP A 46 4.83 17.40 -11.02
N GLY A 47 4.23 16.55 -11.87
CA GLY A 47 4.91 15.40 -12.50
C GLY A 47 5.10 14.18 -11.60
N ARG A 48 4.59 14.22 -10.36
CA ARG A 48 4.54 13.07 -9.46
C ARG A 48 3.31 12.19 -9.76
N GLN A 49 3.21 11.10 -9.01
CA GLN A 49 2.12 10.14 -9.07
C GLN A 49 1.42 10.08 -7.72
N ARG A 50 0.09 10.00 -7.75
CA ARG A 50 -0.76 9.73 -6.60
C ARG A 50 -1.32 8.31 -6.67
N VAL A 51 -1.26 7.60 -5.55
CA VAL A 51 -1.91 6.29 -5.37
C VAL A 51 -2.65 6.24 -4.04
N PHE A 52 -3.76 5.50 -4.03
CA PHE A 52 -4.46 5.12 -2.81
C PHE A 52 -4.02 3.71 -2.41
N LEU A 53 -3.66 3.55 -1.14
CA LEU A 53 -3.18 2.31 -0.56
C LEU A 53 -4.09 1.89 0.59
N ARG A 54 -4.48 0.62 0.60
CA ARG A 54 -5.10 -0.03 1.76
C ARG A 54 -4.16 -1.12 2.26
N LEU A 55 -3.69 -0.96 3.49
CA LEU A 55 -2.79 -1.90 4.16
C LEU A 55 -3.60 -2.71 5.17
N HIS A 56 -3.59 -4.02 5.00
CA HIS A 56 -4.14 -4.98 5.94
C HIS A 56 -2.99 -5.51 6.79
N LEU A 57 -2.94 -5.08 8.05
CA LEU A 57 -1.93 -5.45 9.01
C LEU A 57 -2.41 -6.67 9.78
N HIS A 58 -1.61 -7.73 9.72
CA HIS A 58 -1.82 -8.92 10.53
C HIS A 58 -0.86 -8.88 11.71
N HIS A 59 -1.37 -8.99 12.93
CA HIS A 59 -0.51 -9.24 14.08
C HIS A 59 0.18 -10.59 13.87
N ARG A 60 1.51 -10.58 13.88
CA ARG A 60 2.32 -11.78 13.77
C ARG A 60 2.28 -12.58 15.07
#